data_AF-A0A0J8U027-F1
#
_entry.id   AF-A0A0J8U027-F1
#
_cell.length_a   1.000
_cell.length_b   1.000
_cell.length_c   1.000
_cell.angle_alpha   90.00
_cell.angle_beta   90.00
_cell.angle_gamma   90.00
#
_symmetry.space_group_name_H-M   'P 1'
#
loop_
_entity.id
_entity.type
_entity.pdbx_description
1 polymer ?
#
loop_
_entity_poly.entity_id
_entity_poly.type
_entity_poly.pdbx_seq_one_letter_code
_entity_poly.pdbx_strand_id
1 'polypeptide(L)'
;MASKGGKFVSQAQHHRGYEFGGPIGSFVLTFGLPVLVYSFAFFCNDISGCPAPSLLHPSTLSLDKLKTEIGWPESGIKGLYDGHVTLYVLGYYLLSLFLQIFLPGTETQGEVLACGGRLKYKFNAFNSAVLILLGCGAGTYIYGVDFPLWTFLWENYIQVLTASLLISSILAIFVYLYSFTVPAPGTPNPMLRELAPGGQTRSALYNFFIGRELNPRVKLPIPFVKDTSRTIDIKVFCELRPGLLGWGLLNLSNVAHQYKVNGSLTSSILLVTAFQGFYVLDGLYMEPAICTTMDIIMDGFGFMLSFGDLVWVPFTYSIHTRYLAIYPFELGIYGAALVIGVQSLGYYIFRSTNNQKDRFRKNPNDPRVKHLQYIQTSRGSKLITSGWWGAARHINYLGDWIMSWTTCLPTGIAGYAMVERLNPLTGTSEVRAVQTEESRGWGMVFTYFYIVYFGILLVHRERRDEEKCRNKYGADWAKYTLKVKSRIIPGIY
;
A
#
# COMPACT_ATOMS: atom_id res chain seq x y z
N MET A 1 51.72 -20.19 4.54
CA MET A 1 51.41 -18.80 4.95
C MET A 1 49.92 -18.56 4.74
N ALA A 2 49.21 -18.36 5.86
CA ALA A 2 47.75 -18.33 5.93
C ALA A 2 47.16 -17.17 5.11
N SER A 3 46.25 -17.49 4.17
CA SER A 3 45.42 -16.47 3.52
C SER A 3 44.36 -16.01 4.54
N LYS A 4 44.30 -14.70 4.72
CA LYS A 4 43.36 -14.04 5.64
C LYS A 4 41.94 -14.20 5.09
N GLY A 5 41.27 -15.26 5.54
CA GLY A 5 39.81 -15.37 5.46
C GLY A 5 39.19 -14.20 6.22
N GLY A 6 38.69 -13.21 5.49
CA GLY A 6 37.87 -12.15 6.06
C GLY A 6 36.66 -12.78 6.71
N LYS A 7 36.63 -12.76 8.05
CA LYS A 7 35.41 -13.04 8.81
C LYS A 7 34.38 -12.02 8.34
N PHE A 8 33.43 -12.45 7.51
CA PHE A 8 32.15 -11.79 7.43
C PHE A 8 31.58 -11.89 8.84
N VAL A 9 31.68 -10.79 9.58
CA VAL A 9 30.94 -10.63 10.83
C VAL A 9 29.48 -10.63 10.40
N SER A 10 28.87 -11.81 10.47
CA SER A 10 27.43 -11.98 10.52
C SER A 10 26.90 -10.94 11.49
N GLN A 11 25.92 -10.14 11.04
CA GLN A 11 25.22 -9.21 11.93
C GLN A 11 24.72 -10.04 13.11
N ALA A 12 25.42 -9.93 14.25
CA ALA A 12 24.91 -10.42 15.51
C ALA A 12 23.47 -9.91 15.64
N GLN A 13 22.56 -10.82 15.98
CA GLN A 13 21.15 -10.57 16.29
C GLN A 13 21.02 -9.49 17.37
N HIS A 14 21.23 -8.22 17.02
CA HIS A 14 20.85 -7.13 17.88
C HIS A 14 19.32 -7.13 17.90
N HIS A 15 18.75 -7.55 19.03
CA HIS A 15 17.35 -7.33 19.32
C HIS A 15 17.05 -5.86 19.05
N ARG A 16 16.24 -5.59 18.03
CA ARG A 16 15.78 -4.24 17.77
C ARG A 16 14.77 -3.86 18.86
N GLY A 17 14.82 -2.60 19.29
CA GLY A 17 13.82 -2.08 20.22
C GLY A 17 12.42 -2.13 19.63
N TYR A 18 11.43 -1.83 20.46
CA TYR A 18 10.05 -1.69 20.00
C TYR A 18 9.91 -0.56 18.97
N GLU A 19 9.28 -0.86 17.84
CA GLU A 19 8.78 0.10 16.86
C GLU A 19 7.27 0.31 17.07
N PHE A 20 6.63 1.23 16.32
CA PHE A 20 5.17 1.42 16.34
C PHE A 20 4.57 1.62 17.75
N GLY A 21 5.26 2.31 18.65
CA GLY A 21 4.79 2.51 20.03
C GLY A 21 4.80 1.25 20.91
N GLY A 22 5.48 0.19 20.48
CA GLY A 22 5.65 -1.05 21.24
C GLY A 22 4.34 -1.80 21.47
N PRO A 23 4.19 -2.52 22.59
CA PRO A 23 3.02 -3.36 22.84
C PRO A 23 1.69 -2.60 22.79
N ILE A 24 1.64 -1.39 23.36
CA ILE A 24 0.44 -0.56 23.37
C ILE A 24 0.10 -0.10 21.95
N GLY A 25 1.08 0.40 21.20
CA GLY A 25 0.84 0.82 19.83
C GLY A 25 0.47 -0.36 18.92
N SER A 26 1.10 -1.52 19.07
CA SER A 26 0.68 -2.73 18.35
C SER A 26 -0.75 -3.15 18.66
N PHE A 27 -1.21 -3.02 19.92
CA PHE A 27 -2.60 -3.28 20.27
C PHE A 27 -3.55 -2.32 19.55
N VAL A 28 -3.28 -1.02 19.63
CA VAL A 28 -4.11 0.00 18.98
C VAL A 28 -4.13 -0.20 17.46
N LEU A 29 -3.00 -0.54 16.85
CA LEU A 29 -2.95 -0.75 15.40
C LEU A 29 -3.63 -2.05 14.97
N THR A 30 -3.48 -3.15 15.71
CA THR A 30 -4.13 -4.43 15.40
C THR A 30 -5.64 -4.36 15.48
N PHE A 31 -6.21 -3.68 16.48
CA PHE A 31 -7.65 -3.65 16.69
C PHE A 31 -8.32 -2.36 16.19
N GLY A 32 -7.60 -1.24 16.20
CA GLY A 32 -8.14 0.07 15.80
C GLY A 32 -8.11 0.31 14.30
N LEU A 33 -7.09 -0.13 13.56
CA LEU A 33 -7.04 0.08 12.11
C LEU A 33 -8.17 -0.64 11.35
N PRO A 34 -8.54 -1.90 11.66
CA PRO A 34 -9.71 -2.51 11.04
C PRO A 34 -10.99 -1.69 11.26
N VAL A 35 -11.21 -1.20 12.47
CA VAL A 35 -12.36 -0.33 12.80
C VAL A 35 -12.32 0.96 12.00
N LEU A 36 -11.14 1.56 11.82
CA LEU A 36 -10.97 2.77 11.02
C LEU A 36 -11.34 2.54 9.55
N VAL A 37 -10.93 1.42 8.95
CA VAL A 37 -11.27 1.09 7.55
C VAL A 37 -12.78 0.91 7.38
N TYR A 38 -13.46 0.19 8.30
CA TYR A 38 -14.92 0.12 8.29
C TYR A 38 -15.57 1.48 8.51
N SER A 39 -15.02 2.31 9.39
CA SER A 39 -15.55 3.66 9.66
C SER A 39 -15.52 4.50 8.39
N PHE A 40 -14.48 4.41 7.57
CA PHE A 40 -14.44 5.10 6.28
C PHE A 40 -15.49 4.56 5.30
N ALA A 41 -15.67 3.24 5.25
CA ALA A 41 -16.66 2.60 4.38
C ALA A 41 -18.11 2.96 4.76
N PHE A 42 -18.40 3.04 6.06
CA PHE A 42 -19.73 3.32 6.58
C PHE A 42 -20.04 4.81 6.72
N PHE A 43 -19.08 5.63 7.12
CA PHE A 43 -19.34 7.05 7.39
C PHE A 43 -19.25 7.92 6.14
N CYS A 44 -18.70 7.42 5.04
CA CYS A 44 -18.71 8.07 3.73
C CYS A 44 -19.33 7.09 2.73
N ASN A 45 -20.65 7.21 2.52
CA ASN A 45 -21.46 6.20 1.83
C ASN A 45 -22.41 6.81 0.79
N ASP A 46 -23.10 5.95 0.04
CA ASP A 46 -24.08 6.25 -1.00
C ASP A 46 -25.53 6.21 -0.49
N ILE A 47 -25.73 6.11 0.82
CA ILE A 47 -27.05 6.02 1.48
C ILE A 47 -27.48 7.38 2.02
N SER A 48 -26.61 8.03 2.79
CA SER A 48 -26.93 9.29 3.48
C SER A 48 -25.95 10.43 3.17
N GLY A 49 -24.67 10.11 2.96
CA GLY A 49 -23.68 11.14 2.63
C GLY A 49 -22.24 10.82 3.04
N CYS A 50 -21.41 11.84 2.89
CA CYS A 50 -20.01 11.83 3.30
C CYS A 50 -19.67 13.18 3.96
N PRO A 51 -19.59 13.27 5.30
CA PRO A 51 -19.92 12.22 6.26
C PRO A 51 -21.43 11.92 6.33
N ALA A 52 -21.80 10.80 6.95
CA ALA A 52 -23.17 10.51 7.37
C ALA A 52 -23.71 11.69 8.25
N PRO A 53 -24.94 12.19 8.01
CA PRO A 53 -25.42 13.45 8.58
C PRO A 53 -25.33 13.55 10.11
N SER A 54 -25.62 12.48 10.85
CA SER A 54 -25.57 12.51 12.31
C SER A 54 -24.17 12.73 12.88
N LEU A 55 -23.11 12.48 12.10
CA LEU A 55 -21.74 12.77 12.51
C LEU A 55 -21.43 14.28 12.55
N LEU A 56 -22.21 15.10 11.83
CA LEU A 56 -22.11 16.56 11.86
C LEU A 56 -22.78 17.16 13.12
N HIS A 57 -23.66 16.39 13.78
CA HIS A 57 -24.41 16.82 14.95
C HIS A 57 -24.24 15.84 16.13
N PRO A 58 -23.03 15.76 16.72
CA PRO A 58 -22.73 14.79 17.77
C PRO A 58 -23.61 14.96 19.03
N SER A 59 -24.12 16.16 19.29
CA SER A 59 -25.02 16.44 20.41
C SER A 59 -26.41 15.82 20.26
N THR A 60 -26.81 15.44 19.04
CA THR A 60 -28.12 14.84 18.74
C THR A 60 -28.00 13.42 18.17
N LEU A 61 -26.80 12.84 18.24
CA LEU A 61 -26.50 11.52 17.70
C LEU A 61 -27.25 10.44 18.50
N SER A 62 -28.11 9.68 17.81
CA SER A 62 -28.63 8.42 18.34
C SER A 62 -28.05 7.25 17.52
N LEU A 63 -27.80 6.12 18.20
CA LEU A 63 -27.22 4.96 17.54
C LEU A 63 -28.15 4.39 16.47
N ASP A 64 -29.45 4.42 16.69
CA ASP A 64 -30.44 3.92 15.74
C ASP A 64 -30.50 4.80 14.48
N LYS A 65 -30.44 6.13 14.64
CA LYS A 65 -30.35 7.05 13.50
C LYS A 65 -29.07 6.83 12.71
N LEU A 66 -27.93 6.70 13.39
CA LEU A 66 -26.66 6.44 12.73
C LEU A 66 -26.68 5.11 11.97
N LYS A 67 -27.23 4.04 12.56
CA LYS A 67 -27.37 2.74 11.89
C LYS A 67 -28.16 2.84 10.58
N THR A 68 -29.26 3.57 10.59
CA THR A 68 -30.05 3.81 9.35
C THR A 68 -29.23 4.61 8.33
N GLU A 69 -28.58 5.70 8.76
CA GLU A 69 -27.80 6.57 7.86
C GLU A 69 -26.61 5.87 7.21
N ILE A 70 -25.96 4.94 7.93
CA ILE A 70 -24.80 4.21 7.40
C ILE A 70 -25.19 2.90 6.69
N GLY A 71 -26.48 2.56 6.63
CA GLY A 71 -26.96 1.29 6.11
C GLY A 71 -26.43 0.09 6.89
N TRP A 72 -26.37 0.19 8.22
CA TRP A 72 -25.94 -0.91 9.06
C TRP A 72 -26.85 -2.13 8.84
N PRO A 73 -26.31 -3.33 8.60
CA PRO A 73 -27.15 -4.50 8.31
C PRO A 73 -28.12 -4.82 9.45
N GLU A 74 -29.35 -5.18 9.11
CA GLU A 74 -30.37 -5.58 10.10
C GLU A 74 -29.94 -6.79 10.93
N SER A 75 -29.21 -7.73 10.30
CA SER A 75 -28.62 -8.91 10.95
C SER A 75 -27.36 -8.57 11.79
N GLY A 76 -27.04 -7.28 11.92
CA GLY A 76 -25.89 -6.77 12.65
C GLY A 76 -24.56 -7.20 12.04
N ILE A 77 -23.61 -7.58 12.90
CA ILE A 77 -22.25 -8.00 12.48
C ILE A 77 -22.30 -9.18 11.50
N LYS A 78 -23.32 -10.05 11.57
CA LYS A 78 -23.47 -11.18 10.64
C LYS A 78 -23.65 -10.72 9.20
N GLY A 79 -24.28 -9.57 8.97
CA GLY A 79 -24.49 -9.02 7.62
C GLY A 79 -23.23 -8.45 6.97
N LEU A 80 -22.15 -8.27 7.74
CA LEU A 80 -20.85 -7.87 7.19
C LEU A 80 -20.16 -9.02 6.44
N TYR A 81 -20.56 -10.27 6.70
CA TYR A 81 -19.93 -11.46 6.15
C TYR A 81 -20.88 -12.19 5.19
N ASP A 82 -20.33 -12.59 4.04
CA ASP A 82 -20.96 -13.55 3.14
C ASP A 82 -19.92 -14.61 2.71
N GLY A 83 -20.27 -15.89 2.87
CA GLY A 83 -19.42 -17.00 2.50
C GLY A 83 -19.17 -17.09 0.99
N HIS A 84 -20.17 -16.77 0.16
CA HIS A 84 -20.02 -16.76 -1.30
C HIS A 84 -19.06 -15.64 -1.73
N VAL A 85 -19.19 -14.44 -1.15
CA VAL A 85 -18.26 -13.34 -1.40
C VAL A 85 -16.83 -13.73 -1.02
N THR A 86 -16.67 -14.40 0.12
CA THR A 86 -15.37 -14.92 0.57
C THR A 86 -14.79 -15.92 -0.42
N LEU A 87 -15.61 -16.81 -1.01
CA LEU A 87 -15.16 -17.75 -2.04
C LEU A 87 -14.71 -17.03 -3.32
N TYR A 88 -15.37 -15.96 -3.75
CA TYR A 88 -14.92 -15.16 -4.90
C TYR A 88 -13.60 -14.45 -4.64
N VAL A 89 -13.41 -13.88 -3.44
CA VAL A 89 -12.13 -13.26 -3.03
C VAL A 89 -11.01 -14.30 -3.03
N LEU A 90 -11.27 -15.49 -2.47
CA LEU A 90 -10.34 -16.61 -2.53
C LEU A 90 -10.08 -17.07 -3.98
N GLY A 91 -11.10 -17.08 -4.84
CA GLY A 91 -10.98 -17.36 -6.27
C GLY A 91 -10.01 -16.40 -6.96
N TYR A 92 -10.08 -15.10 -6.67
CA TYR A 92 -9.13 -14.11 -7.15
C TYR A 92 -7.69 -14.37 -6.65
N TYR A 93 -7.54 -14.77 -5.39
CA TYR A 93 -6.22 -15.08 -4.82
C TYR A 93 -5.65 -16.37 -5.43
N LEU A 94 -6.49 -17.38 -5.66
CA LEU A 94 -6.14 -18.61 -6.34
C LEU A 94 -5.77 -18.38 -7.81
N LEU A 95 -6.47 -17.48 -8.52
CA LEU A 95 -6.09 -17.06 -9.86
C LEU A 95 -4.71 -16.38 -9.85
N SER A 96 -4.48 -15.47 -8.91
CA SER A 96 -3.19 -14.78 -8.76
C SER A 96 -2.04 -15.75 -8.43
N LEU A 97 -2.32 -16.76 -7.61
CA LEU A 97 -1.40 -17.84 -7.27
C LEU A 97 -1.14 -18.76 -8.47
N PHE A 98 -2.18 -19.12 -9.22
CA PHE A 98 -2.07 -19.91 -10.43
C PHE A 98 -1.16 -19.21 -11.45
N LEU A 99 -1.37 -17.92 -11.70
CA LEU A 99 -0.52 -17.13 -12.59
C LEU A 99 0.91 -16.98 -12.05
N GLN A 100 1.09 -16.80 -10.73
CA GLN A 100 2.41 -16.82 -10.09
C GLN A 100 3.14 -18.13 -10.37
N ILE A 101 2.47 -19.29 -10.39
CA ILE A 101 3.11 -20.59 -10.58
C ILE A 101 3.40 -20.86 -12.06
N PHE A 102 2.40 -20.67 -12.93
CA PHE A 102 2.44 -21.19 -14.31
C PHE A 102 2.92 -20.19 -15.34
N LEU A 103 2.76 -18.89 -15.10
CA LEU A 103 3.22 -17.90 -16.06
C LEU A 103 4.76 -17.80 -16.04
N PRO A 104 5.43 -17.63 -17.19
CA PRO A 104 6.85 -17.34 -17.24
C PRO A 104 7.19 -16.08 -16.44
N GLY A 105 8.36 -16.07 -15.81
CA GLY A 105 8.81 -14.97 -14.96
C GLY A 105 10.31 -14.88 -14.87
N THR A 106 10.78 -13.74 -14.41
CA THR A 106 12.20 -13.47 -14.19
C THR A 106 12.59 -14.00 -12.81
N GLU A 107 13.71 -14.73 -12.75
CA GLU A 107 14.27 -15.18 -11.48
C GLU A 107 15.27 -14.16 -10.94
N THR A 108 15.21 -13.87 -9.64
CA THR A 108 16.09 -12.90 -8.99
C THR A 108 16.54 -13.42 -7.64
N GLN A 109 17.77 -13.08 -7.25
CA GLN A 109 18.31 -13.38 -5.93
C GLN A 109 17.93 -12.26 -4.95
N GLY A 110 17.41 -12.64 -3.78
CA GLY A 110 17.23 -11.72 -2.66
C GLY A 110 18.55 -11.33 -2.01
N GLU A 111 18.45 -10.57 -0.93
CA GLU A 111 19.60 -10.19 -0.11
C GLU A 111 20.21 -11.36 0.67
N VAL A 112 21.44 -11.15 1.16
CA VAL A 112 22.12 -12.14 2.02
C VAL A 112 21.41 -12.19 3.37
N LEU A 113 20.98 -13.39 3.76
CA LEU A 113 20.34 -13.65 5.04
C LEU A 113 21.35 -13.74 6.19
N ALA A 114 20.91 -13.52 7.43
CA ALA A 114 21.77 -13.63 8.61
C ALA A 114 22.23 -15.08 8.86
N CYS A 115 21.39 -16.06 8.52
CA CYS A 115 21.73 -17.48 8.51
C CYS A 115 22.68 -17.89 7.35
N GLY A 116 23.03 -16.94 6.46
CA GLY A 116 23.78 -17.18 5.24
C GLY A 116 22.90 -17.62 4.07
N GLY A 117 23.47 -17.54 2.87
CA GLY A 117 22.75 -17.83 1.63
C GLY A 117 21.90 -16.65 1.12
N ARG A 118 21.20 -16.90 0.01
CA ARG A 118 20.26 -15.97 -0.62
C ARG A 118 19.02 -16.73 -1.04
N LEU A 119 17.85 -16.15 -0.79
CA LEU A 119 16.59 -16.69 -1.27
C LEU A 119 16.43 -16.40 -2.77
N LYS A 120 15.87 -17.37 -3.51
CA LYS A 120 15.50 -17.20 -4.92
C LYS A 120 14.02 -16.85 -5.02
N TYR A 121 13.70 -15.94 -5.94
CA TYR A 121 12.35 -15.47 -6.23
C TYR A 121 12.05 -15.60 -7.72
N LYS A 122 10.79 -15.85 -8.06
CA LYS A 122 10.27 -15.72 -9.43
C LYS A 122 9.24 -14.59 -9.48
N PHE A 123 9.41 -13.71 -10.45
CA PHE A 123 8.66 -12.49 -10.62
C PHE A 123 7.96 -12.45 -11.98
N ASN A 124 6.63 -12.29 -11.96
CA ASN A 124 5.78 -12.21 -13.15
C ASN A 124 4.48 -11.41 -12.88
N ALA A 125 4.48 -10.54 -11.88
CA ALA A 125 3.27 -9.87 -11.42
C ALA A 125 2.70 -8.92 -12.46
N PHE A 126 3.56 -8.21 -13.20
CA PHE A 126 3.12 -7.39 -14.34
C PHE A 126 2.38 -8.19 -15.39
N ASN A 127 2.95 -9.30 -15.86
CA ASN A 127 2.32 -10.16 -16.86
C ASN A 127 1.01 -10.79 -16.33
N SER A 128 0.99 -11.15 -15.03
CA SER A 128 -0.22 -11.65 -14.37
C SER A 128 -1.32 -10.60 -14.36
N ALA A 129 -0.99 -9.35 -14.01
CA ALA A 129 -1.92 -8.24 -14.00
C ALA A 129 -2.43 -7.90 -15.40
N VAL A 130 -1.56 -7.88 -16.42
CA VAL A 130 -1.98 -7.66 -17.81
C VAL A 130 -3.01 -8.72 -18.23
N LEU A 131 -2.79 -10.00 -17.93
CA LEU A 131 -3.76 -11.05 -18.27
C LEU A 131 -5.11 -10.87 -17.53
N ILE A 132 -5.08 -10.53 -16.25
CA ILE A 132 -6.30 -10.26 -15.47
C ILE A 132 -7.04 -9.04 -16.04
N LEU A 133 -6.32 -7.95 -16.32
CA LEU A 133 -6.89 -6.72 -16.85
C LEU A 133 -7.41 -6.89 -18.28
N LEU A 134 -6.77 -7.72 -19.12
CA LEU A 134 -7.30 -8.10 -20.43
C LEU A 134 -8.61 -8.87 -20.29
N GLY A 135 -8.70 -9.79 -19.33
CA GLY A 135 -9.96 -10.47 -19.00
C GLY A 135 -11.05 -9.50 -18.55
N CYS A 136 -10.70 -8.52 -17.71
CA CYS A 136 -11.62 -7.46 -17.29
C CYS A 136 -12.05 -6.56 -18.47
N GLY A 137 -11.13 -6.22 -19.36
CA GLY A 137 -11.40 -5.44 -20.56
C GLY A 137 -12.33 -6.17 -21.54
N ALA A 138 -12.08 -7.46 -21.76
CA ALA A 138 -12.98 -8.31 -22.57
C ALA A 138 -14.37 -8.43 -21.93
N GLY A 139 -14.45 -8.64 -20.60
CA GLY A 139 -15.71 -8.63 -19.87
C GLY A 139 -16.46 -7.31 -20.00
N THR A 140 -15.75 -6.19 -19.87
CA THR A 140 -16.33 -4.85 -20.04
C THR A 140 -16.79 -4.60 -21.48
N TYR A 141 -16.08 -5.11 -22.49
CA TYR A 141 -16.49 -5.00 -23.89
C TYR A 141 -17.77 -5.79 -24.18
N ILE A 142 -17.93 -6.98 -23.59
CA ILE A 142 -19.09 -7.85 -23.82
C ILE A 142 -20.33 -7.40 -23.04
N TYR A 143 -20.15 -7.05 -21.75
CA TYR A 143 -21.25 -6.80 -20.81
C TYR A 143 -21.43 -5.31 -20.47
N GLY A 144 -20.56 -4.43 -20.98
CA GLY A 144 -20.55 -3.02 -20.60
C GLY A 144 -20.26 -2.82 -19.11
N VAL A 145 -20.94 -1.86 -18.50
CA VAL A 145 -20.85 -1.58 -17.07
C VAL A 145 -21.50 -2.64 -16.18
N ASP A 146 -22.32 -3.51 -16.77
CA ASP A 146 -22.96 -4.63 -16.07
C ASP A 146 -22.08 -5.90 -16.05
N PHE A 147 -20.79 -5.77 -16.42
CA PHE A 147 -19.82 -6.85 -16.23
C PHE A 147 -19.84 -7.34 -14.78
N PRO A 148 -20.10 -8.65 -14.51
CA PRO A 148 -20.37 -9.13 -13.16
C PRO A 148 -19.29 -8.84 -12.12
N LEU A 149 -18.02 -8.70 -12.51
CA LEU A 149 -16.97 -8.32 -11.57
C LEU A 149 -17.16 -6.90 -11.03
N TRP A 150 -17.56 -5.96 -11.88
CA TRP A 150 -17.73 -4.56 -11.50
C TRP A 150 -18.91 -4.36 -10.58
N THR A 151 -20.04 -5.00 -10.88
CA THR A 151 -21.24 -4.99 -10.03
C THR A 151 -20.97 -5.71 -8.71
N PHE A 152 -20.32 -6.89 -8.75
CA PHE A 152 -19.97 -7.66 -7.56
C PHE A 152 -19.13 -6.85 -6.57
N LEU A 153 -18.05 -6.20 -7.03
CA LEU A 153 -17.16 -5.43 -6.16
C LEU A 153 -17.84 -4.20 -5.57
N TRP A 154 -18.74 -3.54 -6.32
CA TRP A 154 -19.49 -2.39 -5.83
C TRP A 154 -20.51 -2.80 -4.77
N GLU A 155 -21.37 -3.76 -5.10
CA GLU A 155 -22.51 -4.18 -4.28
C GLU A 155 -22.08 -4.92 -3.02
N ASN A 156 -20.96 -5.67 -3.08
CA ASN A 156 -20.45 -6.47 -1.96
C ASN A 156 -19.23 -5.82 -1.29
N TYR A 157 -19.05 -4.50 -1.42
CA TYR A 157 -17.85 -3.81 -0.94
C TYR A 157 -17.50 -4.12 0.53
N ILE A 158 -18.52 -4.09 1.42
CA ILE A 158 -18.35 -4.40 2.86
C ILE A 158 -18.00 -5.87 3.09
N GLN A 159 -18.61 -6.78 2.34
CA GLN A 159 -18.36 -8.21 2.44
C GLN A 159 -16.99 -8.58 1.87
N VAL A 160 -16.54 -7.91 0.81
CA VAL A 160 -15.19 -8.05 0.22
C VAL A 160 -14.13 -7.51 1.19
N LEU A 161 -14.39 -6.38 1.86
CA LEU A 161 -13.58 -5.87 2.96
C LEU A 161 -13.48 -6.89 4.10
N THR A 162 -14.62 -7.43 4.53
CA THR A 162 -14.69 -8.42 5.62
C THR A 162 -13.96 -9.71 5.26
N ALA A 163 -14.15 -10.23 4.05
CA ALA A 163 -13.42 -11.40 3.56
C ALA A 163 -11.91 -11.15 3.56
N SER A 164 -11.46 -9.98 3.10
CA SER A 164 -10.04 -9.61 3.07
C SER A 164 -9.44 -9.48 4.48
N LEU A 165 -10.21 -8.95 5.45
CA LEU A 165 -9.83 -8.88 6.85
C LEU A 165 -9.73 -10.26 7.50
N LEU A 166 -10.68 -11.16 7.21
CA LEU A 166 -10.62 -12.53 7.70
C LEU A 166 -9.41 -13.28 7.14
N ILE A 167 -9.18 -13.18 5.83
CA ILE A 167 -8.05 -13.84 5.16
C ILE A 167 -6.72 -13.31 5.70
N SER A 168 -6.56 -11.99 5.84
CA SER A 168 -5.33 -11.41 6.41
C SER A 168 -5.12 -11.80 7.87
N SER A 169 -6.18 -11.83 8.67
CA SER A 169 -6.09 -12.27 10.08
C SER A 169 -5.70 -13.75 10.19
N ILE A 170 -6.32 -14.62 9.39
CA ILE A 170 -5.98 -16.05 9.34
C ILE A 170 -4.54 -16.25 8.88
N LEU A 171 -4.10 -15.51 7.87
CA LEU A 171 -2.74 -15.58 7.35
C LEU A 171 -1.72 -15.12 8.40
N ALA A 172 -1.99 -14.02 9.11
CA ALA A 172 -1.17 -13.53 10.22
C ALA A 172 -1.07 -14.56 11.36
N ILE A 173 -2.17 -15.21 11.73
CA ILE A 173 -2.19 -16.29 12.73
C ILE A 173 -1.35 -17.47 12.23
N PHE A 174 -1.55 -17.90 10.98
CA PHE A 174 -0.80 -19.00 10.38
C PHE A 174 0.71 -18.74 10.42
N VAL A 175 1.18 -17.58 9.93
CA VAL A 175 2.62 -17.28 9.90
C VAL A 175 3.20 -17.07 11.30
N TYR A 176 2.42 -16.54 12.24
CA TYR A 176 2.84 -16.44 13.63
C TYR A 176 3.07 -17.82 14.25
N LEU A 177 2.12 -18.75 14.10
CA LEU A 177 2.25 -20.13 14.57
C LEU A 177 3.38 -20.88 13.84
N TYR A 178 3.46 -20.71 12.52
CA TYR A 178 4.49 -21.35 11.69
C TYR A 178 5.90 -20.87 12.06
N SER A 179 6.06 -19.63 12.52
CA SER A 179 7.35 -19.08 12.92
C SER A 179 8.02 -19.81 14.09
N PHE A 180 7.26 -20.53 14.93
CA PHE A 180 7.83 -21.31 16.03
C PHE A 180 8.54 -22.57 15.55
N THR A 181 8.38 -22.93 14.27
CA THR A 181 9.10 -24.05 13.63
C THR A 181 10.38 -23.60 12.93
N VAL A 182 10.74 -22.32 13.00
CA VAL A 182 12.00 -21.82 12.43
C VAL A 182 13.18 -22.52 13.13
N PRO A 183 14.12 -23.14 12.38
CA PRO A 183 15.23 -23.88 12.96
C PRO A 183 16.09 -23.00 13.88
N ALA A 184 16.48 -23.53 15.04
CA ALA A 184 17.37 -22.83 15.97
C ALA A 184 18.77 -22.64 15.36
N PRO A 185 19.52 -21.59 15.75
CA PRO A 185 20.90 -21.41 15.31
C PRO A 185 21.74 -22.68 15.52
N GLY A 186 22.45 -23.12 14.48
CA GLY A 186 23.27 -24.34 14.51
C GLY A 186 22.56 -25.64 14.10
N THR A 187 21.25 -25.61 13.86
CA THR A 187 20.51 -26.75 13.30
C THR A 187 20.43 -26.68 11.76
N PRO A 188 20.24 -27.82 11.05
CA PRO A 188 20.10 -27.83 9.60
C PRO A 188 18.94 -26.93 9.13
N ASN A 189 19.25 -25.95 8.28
CA ASN A 189 18.28 -24.99 7.75
C ASN A 189 18.28 -24.99 6.20
N PRO A 190 17.80 -26.06 5.56
CA PRO A 190 17.83 -26.18 4.09
C PRO A 190 16.92 -25.17 3.38
N MET A 191 15.97 -24.57 4.12
CA MET A 191 15.00 -23.61 3.59
C MET A 191 15.38 -22.16 3.85
N LEU A 192 16.54 -21.91 4.47
CA LEU A 192 17.05 -20.58 4.81
C LEU A 192 16.02 -19.72 5.58
N ARG A 193 15.30 -20.34 6.52
CA ARG A 193 14.30 -19.65 7.35
C ARG A 193 14.98 -18.98 8.53
N GLU A 194 14.66 -17.71 8.80
CA GLU A 194 15.17 -16.99 9.95
C GLU A 194 14.13 -16.06 10.59
N LEU A 195 14.36 -15.70 11.84
CA LEU A 195 13.50 -14.78 12.58
C LEU A 195 13.87 -13.33 12.26
N ALA A 196 12.86 -12.50 12.05
CA ALA A 196 13.02 -11.07 11.83
C ALA A 196 13.64 -10.40 13.08
N PRO A 197 14.61 -9.47 12.93
CA PRO A 197 15.26 -8.80 14.07
C PRO A 197 14.29 -8.10 15.03
N GLY A 198 13.19 -7.54 14.52
CA GLY A 198 12.16 -6.87 15.32
C GLY A 198 11.12 -7.83 15.93
N GLY A 199 10.99 -9.06 15.43
CA GLY A 199 9.94 -10.01 15.79
C GLY A 199 10.22 -10.91 16.99
N GLN A 200 11.26 -10.60 17.78
CA GLN A 200 11.80 -11.48 18.82
C GLN A 200 11.67 -10.87 20.22
N THR A 201 10.63 -10.09 20.47
CA THR A 201 10.42 -9.41 21.76
C THR A 201 9.73 -10.31 22.80
N ARG A 202 9.61 -9.83 24.04
CA ARG A 202 8.84 -10.52 25.10
C ARG A 202 7.32 -10.40 24.94
N SER A 203 6.82 -9.52 24.08
CA SER A 203 5.38 -9.30 23.88
C SER A 203 4.88 -10.15 22.72
N ALA A 204 4.01 -11.12 23.04
CA ALA A 204 3.38 -11.99 22.04
C ALA A 204 2.56 -11.18 21.02
N LEU A 205 1.75 -10.22 21.51
CA LEU A 205 0.93 -9.36 20.64
C LEU A 205 1.79 -8.52 19.69
N TYR A 206 2.88 -7.94 20.19
CA TYR A 206 3.79 -7.17 19.34
C TYR A 206 4.44 -8.06 18.27
N ASN A 207 4.88 -9.27 18.65
CA ASN A 207 5.48 -10.22 17.72
C ASN A 207 4.47 -10.76 16.68
N PHE A 208 3.19 -10.89 17.06
CA PHE A 208 2.08 -11.20 16.14
C PHE A 208 1.86 -10.04 15.16
N PHE A 209 1.86 -8.81 15.66
CA PHE A 209 1.72 -7.60 14.85
C PHE A 209 2.86 -7.42 13.85
N ILE A 210 4.11 -7.33 14.33
CA ILE A 210 5.27 -7.04 13.48
C ILE A 210 5.74 -8.26 12.65
N GLY A 211 5.36 -9.46 13.07
CA GLY A 211 5.78 -10.72 12.45
C GLY A 211 7.09 -11.27 13.01
N ARG A 212 7.12 -12.59 13.23
CA ARG A 212 8.28 -13.30 13.81
C ARG A 212 9.24 -13.80 12.75
N GLU A 213 8.75 -14.44 11.69
CA GLU A 213 9.55 -14.99 10.60
C GLU A 213 9.82 -13.92 9.54
N LEU A 214 11.06 -13.85 9.04
CA LEU A 214 11.46 -12.83 8.07
C LEU A 214 10.80 -13.07 6.71
N ASN A 215 10.86 -14.27 6.15
CA ASN A 215 10.33 -14.58 4.83
C ASN A 215 9.59 -15.94 4.86
N PRO A 216 8.36 -15.99 5.43
CA PRO A 216 7.63 -17.25 5.50
C PRO A 216 7.29 -17.77 4.11
N ARG A 217 7.70 -19.02 3.85
CA ARG A 217 7.59 -19.67 2.54
C ARG A 217 6.79 -20.96 2.62
N VAL A 218 5.92 -21.15 1.63
CA VAL A 218 5.17 -22.39 1.43
C VAL A 218 5.60 -23.01 0.12
N LYS A 219 6.05 -24.27 0.18
CA LYS A 219 6.42 -25.06 -0.99
C LYS A 219 5.26 -25.94 -1.40
N LEU A 220 4.70 -25.67 -2.57
CA LEU A 220 3.56 -26.41 -3.09
C LEU A 220 4.00 -27.77 -3.69
N PRO A 221 3.20 -28.83 -3.53
CA PRO A 221 3.52 -30.18 -3.98
C PRO A 221 3.26 -30.36 -5.48
N ILE A 222 3.84 -29.49 -6.32
CA ILE A 222 3.69 -29.50 -7.78
C ILE A 222 5.05 -29.89 -8.39
N PRO A 223 5.31 -31.18 -8.69
CA PRO A 223 6.66 -31.66 -9.01
C PRO A 223 7.14 -31.28 -10.42
N PHE A 224 6.22 -30.95 -11.33
CA PHE A 224 6.52 -30.69 -12.74
C PHE A 224 6.80 -29.21 -13.07
N VAL A 225 6.84 -28.33 -12.06
CA VAL A 225 7.24 -26.92 -12.23
C VAL A 225 8.55 -26.64 -11.49
N LYS A 226 9.27 -25.59 -11.92
CA LYS A 226 10.51 -25.15 -11.27
C LYS A 226 10.31 -24.89 -9.78
N ASP A 227 11.37 -25.12 -8.99
CA ASP A 227 11.32 -24.95 -7.53
C ASP A 227 10.96 -23.52 -7.10
N THR A 228 11.45 -22.54 -7.86
CA THR A 228 11.16 -21.09 -7.74
C THR A 228 9.71 -20.74 -8.07
N SER A 229 9.03 -21.51 -8.94
CA SER A 229 7.62 -21.31 -9.28
C SER A 229 6.68 -21.84 -8.20
N ARG A 230 7.03 -22.95 -7.54
CA ARG A 230 6.18 -23.61 -6.52
C ARG A 230 6.52 -23.22 -5.08
N THR A 231 7.58 -22.47 -4.85
CA THR A 231 7.94 -21.94 -3.52
C THR A 231 7.47 -20.51 -3.42
N ILE A 232 6.38 -20.30 -2.67
CA ILE A 232 5.73 -19.00 -2.54
C ILE A 232 6.20 -18.34 -1.26
N ASP A 233 6.82 -17.19 -1.41
CA ASP A 233 7.10 -16.27 -0.30
C ASP A 233 5.81 -15.47 -0.04
N ILE A 234 5.18 -15.71 1.11
CA ILE A 234 3.85 -15.18 1.41
C ILE A 234 3.86 -13.65 1.41
N LYS A 235 4.93 -13.05 1.93
CA LYS A 235 5.07 -11.60 2.03
C LYS A 235 5.09 -10.97 0.65
N VAL A 236 6.02 -11.41 -0.19
CA VAL A 236 6.14 -10.92 -1.58
C VAL A 236 4.86 -11.15 -2.37
N PHE A 237 4.20 -12.28 -2.16
CA PHE A 237 2.93 -12.57 -2.80
C PHE A 237 1.86 -11.55 -2.42
N CYS A 238 1.64 -11.31 -1.12
CA CYS A 238 0.63 -10.38 -0.61
C CYS A 238 0.91 -8.92 -1.01
N GLU A 239 2.16 -8.46 -0.91
CA GLU A 239 2.56 -7.06 -1.11
C GLU A 239 2.22 -6.55 -2.52
N LEU A 240 2.37 -7.40 -3.56
CA LEU A 240 2.17 -6.96 -4.96
C LEU A 240 0.91 -7.53 -5.61
N ARG A 241 0.51 -8.77 -5.33
CA ARG A 241 -0.52 -9.44 -6.16
C ARG A 241 -1.94 -9.12 -5.70
N PRO A 242 -2.49 -9.80 -4.68
CA PRO A 242 -3.87 -9.58 -4.28
C PRO A 242 -4.12 -8.15 -3.76
N GLY A 243 -3.13 -7.53 -3.11
CA GLY A 243 -3.23 -6.18 -2.58
C GLY A 243 -3.20 -5.12 -3.68
N LEU A 244 -2.04 -4.94 -4.30
CA LEU A 244 -1.81 -3.82 -5.23
C LEU A 244 -2.67 -3.89 -6.50
N LEU A 245 -2.87 -5.08 -7.09
CA LEU A 245 -3.80 -5.23 -8.21
C LEU A 245 -5.26 -5.14 -7.76
N GLY A 246 -5.60 -5.64 -6.56
CA GLY A 246 -6.94 -5.53 -5.97
C GLY A 246 -7.40 -4.08 -5.83
N TRP A 247 -6.49 -3.18 -5.42
CA TRP A 247 -6.72 -1.73 -5.45
C TRP A 247 -7.11 -1.23 -6.84
N GLY A 248 -6.37 -1.64 -7.88
CA GLY A 248 -6.67 -1.28 -9.27
C GLY A 248 -8.05 -1.78 -9.71
N LEU A 249 -8.43 -3.00 -9.34
CA LEU A 249 -9.75 -3.57 -9.67
C LEU A 249 -10.90 -2.83 -8.95
N LEU A 250 -10.71 -2.43 -7.69
CA LEU A 250 -11.68 -1.61 -6.96
C LEU A 250 -11.88 -0.24 -7.64
N ASN A 251 -10.79 0.39 -8.08
CA ASN A 251 -10.88 1.66 -8.84
C ASN A 251 -11.69 1.49 -10.14
N LEU A 252 -11.44 0.43 -10.90
CA LEU A 252 -12.17 0.17 -12.15
C LEU A 252 -13.65 -0.13 -11.90
N SER A 253 -13.98 -0.87 -10.83
CA SER A 253 -15.38 -1.07 -10.40
C SER A 253 -16.05 0.26 -10.05
N ASN A 254 -15.37 1.14 -9.30
CA ASN A 254 -15.89 2.47 -8.96
C ASN A 254 -16.11 3.34 -10.21
N VAL A 255 -15.20 3.28 -11.20
CA VAL A 255 -15.38 3.95 -12.50
C VAL A 255 -16.59 3.42 -13.25
N ALA A 256 -16.74 2.10 -13.35
CA ALA A 256 -17.90 1.48 -13.99
C ALA A 256 -19.21 1.89 -13.30
N HIS A 257 -19.22 1.96 -11.96
CA HIS A 257 -20.37 2.43 -11.20
C HIS A 257 -20.70 3.90 -11.52
N GLN A 258 -19.70 4.80 -11.56
CA GLN A 258 -19.95 6.21 -11.90
C GLN A 258 -20.63 6.35 -13.27
N TYR A 259 -20.14 5.61 -14.27
CA TYR A 259 -20.74 5.63 -15.60
C TYR A 259 -22.15 5.04 -15.61
N LYS A 260 -22.39 3.95 -14.86
CA LYS A 260 -23.70 3.32 -14.75
C LYS A 260 -24.76 4.27 -14.20
N VAL A 261 -24.42 5.05 -13.17
CA VAL A 261 -25.36 5.98 -12.51
C VAL A 261 -25.50 7.30 -13.27
N ASN A 262 -24.40 7.85 -13.78
CA ASN A 262 -24.39 9.21 -14.35
C ASN A 262 -24.43 9.26 -15.89
N GLY A 263 -24.30 8.12 -16.56
CA GLY A 263 -24.17 8.04 -18.03
C GLY A 263 -22.90 8.70 -18.59
N SER A 264 -22.00 9.18 -17.73
CA SER A 264 -20.78 9.90 -18.08
C SER A 264 -19.73 9.73 -17.00
N LEU A 265 -18.46 9.93 -17.38
CA LEU A 265 -17.32 9.89 -16.47
C LEU A 265 -16.75 11.28 -16.27
N THR A 266 -16.47 11.60 -15.03
CA THR A 266 -15.82 12.86 -14.66
C THR A 266 -14.33 12.84 -14.95
N SER A 267 -13.76 14.00 -15.29
CA SER A 267 -12.30 14.12 -15.43
C SER A 267 -11.57 13.74 -14.14
N SER A 268 -12.17 14.01 -12.98
CA SER A 268 -11.63 13.69 -11.66
C SER A 268 -11.41 12.21 -11.46
N ILE A 269 -12.42 11.36 -11.69
CA ILE A 269 -12.27 9.92 -11.46
C ILE A 269 -11.28 9.31 -12.45
N LEU A 270 -11.26 9.81 -13.70
CA LEU A 270 -10.33 9.37 -14.73
C LEU A 270 -8.88 9.70 -14.38
N LEU A 271 -8.60 10.93 -13.93
CA LEU A 271 -7.26 11.35 -13.52
C LEU A 271 -6.76 10.53 -12.32
N VAL A 272 -7.57 10.40 -11.26
CA VAL A 272 -7.20 9.60 -10.08
C VAL A 272 -6.94 8.15 -10.48
N THR A 273 -7.83 7.55 -11.27
CA THR A 273 -7.69 6.15 -11.70
C THR A 273 -6.46 5.96 -12.59
N ALA A 274 -6.15 6.92 -13.47
CA ALA A 274 -4.97 6.86 -14.32
C ALA A 274 -3.66 6.98 -13.51
N PHE A 275 -3.57 7.91 -12.55
CA PHE A 275 -2.36 8.06 -11.73
C PHE A 275 -2.15 6.87 -10.80
N GLN A 276 -3.22 6.41 -10.14
CA GLN A 276 -3.15 5.23 -9.27
C GLN A 276 -2.86 3.97 -10.08
N GLY A 277 -3.50 3.80 -11.24
CA GLY A 277 -3.26 2.68 -12.15
C GLY A 277 -1.82 2.67 -12.68
N PHE A 278 -1.27 3.82 -13.05
CA PHE A 278 0.14 3.95 -13.43
C PHE A 278 1.07 3.56 -12.27
N TYR A 279 0.80 4.01 -11.05
CA TYR A 279 1.58 3.65 -9.86
C TYR A 279 1.56 2.15 -9.61
N VAL A 280 0.37 1.52 -9.64
CA VAL A 280 0.21 0.06 -9.50
C VAL A 280 1.03 -0.66 -10.56
N LEU A 281 0.85 -0.32 -11.83
CA LEU A 281 1.51 -1.01 -12.94
C LEU A 281 3.03 -0.80 -12.94
N ASP A 282 3.54 0.38 -12.58
CA ASP A 282 4.98 0.64 -12.42
C ASP A 282 5.57 -0.22 -11.31
N GLY A 283 4.87 -0.33 -10.17
CA GLY A 283 5.25 -1.19 -9.06
C GLY A 283 5.31 -2.67 -9.45
N LEU A 284 4.32 -3.16 -10.21
CA LEU A 284 4.30 -4.54 -10.71
C LEU A 284 5.36 -4.81 -11.78
N TYR A 285 5.69 -3.81 -12.60
CA TYR A 285 6.73 -3.91 -13.62
C TYR A 285 8.13 -3.91 -12.99
N MET A 286 8.33 -3.09 -11.96
CA MET A 286 9.57 -3.00 -11.18
C MET A 286 9.61 -3.98 -10.00
N GLU A 287 8.83 -5.06 -10.07
CA GLU A 287 8.68 -6.09 -9.03
C GLU A 287 10.02 -6.55 -8.41
N PRO A 288 11.13 -6.80 -9.15
CA PRO A 288 12.41 -7.21 -8.55
C PRO A 288 13.01 -6.22 -7.54
N ALA A 289 12.64 -4.94 -7.59
CA ALA A 289 13.12 -3.93 -6.64
C ALA A 289 12.66 -4.23 -5.20
N ILE A 290 11.56 -4.98 -5.03
CA ILE A 290 11.00 -5.35 -3.73
C ILE A 290 12.01 -6.14 -2.87
N CYS A 291 12.91 -6.90 -3.49
CA CYS A 291 13.94 -7.68 -2.79
C CYS A 291 14.88 -6.84 -1.91
N THR A 292 14.87 -5.52 -2.07
CA THR A 292 15.72 -4.58 -1.33
C THR A 292 14.96 -3.66 -0.39
N THR A 293 13.63 -3.79 -0.30
CA THR A 293 12.79 -2.97 0.59
C THR A 293 12.95 -3.42 2.04
N MET A 294 12.62 -2.53 2.99
CA MET A 294 12.66 -2.85 4.42
C MET A 294 11.71 -3.98 4.77
N ASP A 295 10.54 -3.98 4.16
CA ASP A 295 9.48 -4.97 4.35
C ASP A 295 10.02 -6.38 4.07
N ILE A 296 10.79 -6.57 2.98
CA ILE A 296 11.37 -7.88 2.65
C ILE A 296 12.59 -8.25 3.50
N ILE A 297 13.50 -7.31 3.76
CA ILE A 297 14.85 -7.63 4.32
C ILE A 297 14.98 -7.42 5.83
N MET A 298 14.05 -6.69 6.47
CA MET A 298 14.12 -6.34 7.90
C MET A 298 12.88 -6.77 8.69
N ASP A 299 11.69 -6.54 8.14
CA ASP A 299 10.45 -6.70 8.90
C ASP A 299 9.95 -8.14 8.83
N GLY A 300 9.29 -8.62 9.88
CA GLY A 300 8.64 -9.93 9.80
C GLY A 300 7.37 -9.86 8.99
N PHE A 301 6.85 -11.00 8.52
CA PHE A 301 5.48 -11.04 8.04
C PHE A 301 4.53 -11.37 9.19
N GLY A 302 3.79 -10.38 9.67
CA GLY A 302 2.80 -10.50 10.73
C GLY A 302 1.48 -9.83 10.35
N PHE A 303 0.64 -9.54 11.34
CA PHE A 303 -0.63 -8.85 11.10
C PHE A 303 -0.44 -7.51 10.40
N MET A 304 0.59 -6.74 10.75
CA MET A 304 0.86 -5.43 10.15
C MET A 304 0.96 -5.49 8.64
N LEU A 305 1.83 -6.35 8.10
CA LEU A 305 1.99 -6.48 6.64
C LEU A 305 0.81 -7.22 6.02
N SER A 306 0.30 -8.29 6.65
CA SER A 306 -0.84 -9.02 6.08
C SER A 306 -2.10 -8.16 5.96
N PHE A 307 -2.44 -7.38 7.00
CA PHE A 307 -3.53 -6.40 6.97
C PHE A 307 -3.19 -5.23 6.06
N GLY A 308 -1.95 -4.73 6.12
CA GLY A 308 -1.44 -3.65 5.27
C GLY A 308 -1.68 -3.93 3.78
N ASP A 309 -1.22 -5.09 3.33
CA ASP A 309 -1.26 -5.50 1.94
C ASP A 309 -2.68 -5.81 1.46
N LEU A 310 -3.45 -6.57 2.26
CA LEU A 310 -4.73 -7.14 1.80
C LEU A 310 -5.95 -6.28 2.15
N VAL A 311 -5.82 -5.35 3.10
CA VAL A 311 -6.95 -4.55 3.59
C VAL A 311 -6.64 -3.06 3.55
N TRP A 312 -5.52 -2.63 4.12
CA TRP A 312 -5.22 -1.20 4.19
C TRP A 312 -5.04 -0.61 2.79
N VAL A 313 -4.15 -1.17 1.98
CA VAL A 313 -3.86 -0.64 0.63
C VAL A 313 -5.11 -0.64 -0.25
N PRO A 314 -5.82 -1.75 -0.48
CA PRO A 314 -6.93 -1.75 -1.44
C PRO A 314 -8.09 -0.84 -1.04
N PHE A 315 -8.45 -0.84 0.25
CA PHE A 315 -9.69 -0.21 0.71
C PHE A 315 -9.50 1.23 1.20
N THR A 316 -8.28 1.65 1.57
CA THR A 316 -8.04 3.07 1.90
C THR A 316 -7.57 3.87 0.69
N TYR A 317 -6.82 3.26 -0.25
CA TYR A 317 -6.30 3.99 -1.41
C TYR A 317 -7.36 4.19 -2.49
N SER A 318 -8.37 3.30 -2.56
CA SER A 318 -9.53 3.42 -3.45
C SER A 318 -10.63 4.36 -2.95
N ILE A 319 -10.52 4.94 -1.74
CA ILE A 319 -11.53 5.87 -1.18
C ILE A 319 -11.80 7.03 -2.14
N HIS A 320 -10.78 7.55 -2.81
CA HIS A 320 -10.92 8.65 -3.75
C HIS A 320 -11.83 8.29 -4.93
N THR A 321 -11.63 7.14 -5.55
CA THR A 321 -12.46 6.70 -6.69
C THR A 321 -13.86 6.29 -6.21
N ARG A 322 -13.99 5.69 -5.02
CA ARG A 322 -15.30 5.36 -4.43
C ARG A 322 -16.09 6.63 -4.12
N TYR A 323 -15.46 7.62 -3.48
CA TYR A 323 -16.06 8.94 -3.23
C TYR A 323 -16.53 9.57 -4.54
N LEU A 324 -15.67 9.60 -5.57
CA LEU A 324 -16.02 10.19 -6.86
C LEU A 324 -17.12 9.42 -7.58
N ALA A 325 -17.19 8.10 -7.42
CA ALA A 325 -18.27 7.30 -7.99
C ALA A 325 -19.66 7.71 -7.48
N ILE A 326 -19.73 8.19 -6.23
CA ILE A 326 -20.95 8.67 -5.58
C ILE A 326 -21.17 10.17 -5.84
N TYR A 327 -20.11 10.97 -5.67
CA TYR A 327 -20.12 12.42 -5.90
C TYR A 327 -19.29 12.75 -7.14
N PRO A 328 -19.90 12.82 -8.34
CA PRO A 328 -19.21 13.05 -9.60
C PRO A 328 -18.75 14.52 -9.72
N PHE A 329 -17.66 14.85 -9.02
CA PHE A 329 -17.03 16.16 -9.11
C PHE A 329 -16.28 16.32 -10.44
N GLU A 330 -16.55 17.39 -11.17
CA GLU A 330 -15.86 17.73 -12.41
C GLU A 330 -14.83 18.84 -12.16
N LEU A 331 -13.54 18.56 -12.40
CA LEU A 331 -12.45 19.53 -12.16
C LEU A 331 -12.44 20.70 -13.15
N GLY A 332 -12.98 20.48 -14.35
CA GLY A 332 -12.77 21.36 -15.50
C GLY A 332 -11.29 21.41 -15.94
N ILE A 333 -11.01 22.11 -17.04
CA ILE A 333 -9.67 22.12 -17.65
C ILE A 333 -8.60 22.73 -16.74
N TYR A 334 -8.93 23.77 -15.97
CA TYR A 334 -7.99 24.42 -15.06
C TYR A 334 -7.67 23.56 -13.85
N GLY A 335 -8.67 22.88 -13.27
CA GLY A 335 -8.47 21.93 -12.18
C GLY A 335 -7.62 20.75 -12.64
N ALA A 336 -7.91 20.19 -13.82
CA ALA A 336 -7.11 19.12 -14.42
C ALA A 336 -5.65 19.56 -14.66
N ALA A 337 -5.43 20.76 -15.21
CA ALA A 337 -4.09 21.30 -15.43
C ALA A 337 -3.32 21.48 -14.12
N LEU A 338 -3.97 21.96 -13.06
CA LEU A 338 -3.37 22.07 -11.73
C LEU A 338 -2.94 20.69 -11.20
N VAL A 339 -3.83 19.71 -11.23
CA VAL A 339 -3.55 18.36 -10.74
C VAL A 339 -2.41 17.70 -11.52
N ILE A 340 -2.41 17.82 -12.85
CA ILE A 340 -1.32 17.33 -13.71
C ILE A 340 -0.01 18.07 -13.40
N GLY A 341 -0.06 19.37 -13.12
CA GLY A 341 1.11 20.16 -12.71
C GLY A 341 1.71 19.65 -11.39
N VAL A 342 0.87 19.40 -10.39
CA VAL A 342 1.28 18.82 -9.10
C VAL A 342 1.88 17.41 -9.29
N GLN A 343 1.25 16.55 -10.09
CA GLN A 343 1.77 15.22 -10.43
C GLN A 343 3.13 15.31 -11.11
N SER A 344 3.26 16.20 -12.09
CA SER A 344 4.49 16.39 -12.86
C SER A 344 5.63 16.87 -11.98
N LEU A 345 5.36 17.82 -11.08
CA LEU A 345 6.33 18.35 -10.13
C LEU A 345 6.80 17.26 -9.15
N GLY A 346 5.87 16.56 -8.51
CA GLY A 346 6.18 15.49 -7.57
C GLY A 346 6.98 14.36 -8.23
N TYR A 347 6.54 13.92 -9.40
CA TYR A 347 7.23 12.89 -10.18
C TYR A 347 8.63 13.33 -10.61
N TYR A 348 8.78 14.59 -11.06
CA TYR A 348 10.08 15.14 -11.42
C TYR A 348 11.04 15.11 -10.23
N ILE A 349 10.63 15.59 -9.04
CA ILE A 349 11.46 15.58 -7.84
C ILE A 349 11.83 14.14 -7.47
N PHE A 350 10.84 13.25 -7.38
CA PHE A 350 11.04 11.85 -7.01
C PHE A 350 12.01 11.13 -7.96
N ARG A 351 11.74 11.20 -9.27
CA ARG A 351 12.49 10.45 -10.28
C ARG A 351 13.86 11.06 -10.53
N SER A 352 13.98 12.39 -10.58
CA SER A 352 15.28 13.05 -10.78
C SER A 352 16.23 12.82 -9.60
N THR A 353 15.72 12.82 -8.36
CA THR A 353 16.50 12.51 -7.16
C THR A 353 17.04 11.08 -7.18
N ASN A 354 16.18 10.09 -7.48
CA ASN A 354 16.59 8.69 -7.57
C ASN A 354 17.57 8.47 -8.73
N ASN A 355 17.29 9.01 -9.92
CA ASN A 355 18.19 8.94 -11.07
C ASN A 355 19.56 9.58 -10.78
N GLN A 356 19.61 10.66 -9.99
CA GLN A 356 20.88 11.28 -9.57
C GLN A 356 21.72 10.31 -8.72
N LYS A 357 21.09 9.65 -7.73
CA LYS A 357 21.73 8.62 -6.90
C LYS A 357 22.20 7.43 -7.75
N ASP A 358 21.35 6.93 -8.63
CA ASP A 358 21.63 5.69 -9.38
C ASP A 358 22.71 5.91 -10.43
N ARG A 359 22.67 7.02 -11.17
CA ARG A 359 23.75 7.41 -12.10
C ARG A 359 25.07 7.58 -11.37
N PHE A 360 25.06 8.28 -10.22
CA PHE A 360 26.27 8.48 -9.42
C PHE A 360 26.84 7.17 -8.87
N ARG A 361 25.98 6.26 -8.40
CA ARG A 361 26.41 4.93 -7.93
C ARG A 361 26.99 4.07 -9.06
N LYS A 362 26.41 4.14 -10.25
CA LYS A 362 26.87 3.37 -11.42
C LYS A 362 28.16 3.93 -12.03
N ASN A 363 28.24 5.24 -12.20
CA ASN A 363 29.41 5.91 -12.74
C ASN A 363 29.54 7.34 -12.15
N PRO A 364 30.36 7.53 -11.10
CA PRO A 364 30.62 8.85 -10.53
C PRO A 364 31.24 9.86 -11.51
N ASN A 365 31.83 9.40 -12.62
CA ASN A 365 32.47 10.26 -13.62
C ASN A 365 31.53 10.62 -14.78
N ASP A 366 30.27 10.17 -14.79
CA ASP A 366 29.30 10.57 -15.81
C ASP A 366 29.13 12.11 -15.78
N PRO A 367 29.21 12.82 -16.94
CA PRO A 367 29.16 14.28 -17.00
C PRO A 367 27.97 14.90 -16.25
N ARG A 368 26.84 14.19 -16.18
CA ARG A 368 25.61 14.66 -15.54
C ARG A 368 25.66 14.63 -14.02
N VAL A 369 26.62 13.92 -13.41
CA VAL A 369 26.75 13.77 -11.95
C VAL A 369 28.18 13.96 -11.44
N LYS A 370 29.17 14.14 -12.32
CA LYS A 370 30.58 14.36 -11.96
C LYS A 370 30.80 15.61 -11.08
N HIS A 371 29.93 16.60 -11.23
CA HIS A 371 29.96 17.83 -10.42
C HIS A 371 29.46 17.63 -8.98
N LEU A 372 28.87 16.47 -8.65
CA LEU A 372 28.33 16.21 -7.32
C LEU A 372 29.44 15.99 -6.30
N GLN A 373 29.34 16.71 -5.19
CA GLN A 373 30.18 16.52 -4.01
C GLN A 373 29.68 15.34 -3.18
N TYR A 374 30.59 14.63 -2.54
CA TYR A 374 30.26 13.48 -1.70
C TYR A 374 31.24 13.30 -0.54
N ILE A 375 30.81 12.56 0.48
CA ILE A 375 31.68 12.01 1.52
C ILE A 375 32.03 10.58 1.14
N GLN A 376 33.33 10.29 1.04
CA GLN A 376 33.83 8.93 0.96
C GLN A 376 33.76 8.32 2.36
N THR A 377 32.95 7.28 2.53
CA THR A 377 32.80 6.59 3.81
C THR A 377 33.97 5.64 4.06
N SER A 378 34.28 5.42 5.33
CA SER A 378 35.20 4.39 5.84
C SER A 378 34.92 2.99 5.30
N ARG A 379 33.65 2.71 4.93
CA ARG A 379 33.21 1.43 4.34
C ARG A 379 33.33 1.36 2.81
N GLY A 380 33.98 2.34 2.18
CA GLY A 380 34.17 2.38 0.73
C GLY A 380 32.99 2.91 -0.09
N SER A 381 31.82 3.09 0.52
CA SER A 381 30.66 3.70 -0.14
C SER A 381 30.72 5.23 -0.17
N LYS A 382 29.87 5.87 -0.97
CA LYS A 382 29.83 7.32 -1.16
C LYS A 382 28.47 7.90 -0.76
N LEU A 383 28.47 8.99 0.00
CA LEU A 383 27.27 9.74 0.39
C LEU A 383 27.26 11.11 -0.31
N ILE A 384 26.29 11.34 -1.20
CA ILE A 384 26.19 12.57 -2.00
C ILE A 384 25.74 13.73 -1.10
N THR A 385 26.45 14.86 -1.13
CA THR A 385 26.22 16.04 -0.27
C THR A 385 25.81 17.31 -1.04
N SER A 386 25.57 17.22 -2.34
CA SER A 386 25.13 18.35 -3.18
C SER A 386 24.01 17.92 -4.13
N GLY A 387 23.44 18.86 -4.89
CA GLY A 387 22.27 18.57 -5.73
C GLY A 387 21.04 18.24 -4.89
N TRP A 388 20.21 17.29 -5.33
CA TRP A 388 19.00 16.87 -4.61
C TRP A 388 19.33 16.35 -3.22
N TRP A 389 20.32 15.46 -3.14
CA TRP A 389 20.80 14.88 -1.87
C TRP A 389 21.58 15.86 -0.99
N GLY A 390 21.86 17.06 -1.48
CA GLY A 390 22.37 18.19 -0.69
C GLY A 390 21.28 19.11 -0.14
N ALA A 391 20.10 19.12 -0.77
CA ALA A 391 18.96 19.93 -0.32
C ALA A 391 18.25 19.31 0.90
N ALA A 392 17.99 18.00 0.84
CA ALA A 392 17.51 17.22 1.98
C ALA A 392 17.93 15.75 1.81
N ARG A 393 18.07 15.04 2.94
CA ARG A 393 18.57 13.64 2.95
C ARG A 393 17.59 12.66 2.29
N HIS A 394 16.30 13.00 2.27
CA HIS A 394 15.20 12.23 1.69
C HIS A 394 14.30 13.12 0.83
N ILE A 395 14.87 13.98 -0.01
CA ILE A 395 14.09 14.87 -0.89
C ILE A 395 13.21 14.10 -1.90
N ASN A 396 13.55 12.84 -2.20
CA ASN A 396 12.67 11.96 -2.98
C ASN A 396 11.33 11.71 -2.26
N TYR A 397 11.32 11.66 -0.92
CA TYR A 397 10.08 11.51 -0.15
C TYR A 397 9.20 12.76 -0.24
N LEU A 398 9.78 13.96 -0.39
CA LEU A 398 9.01 15.16 -0.69
C LEU A 398 8.32 15.05 -2.05
N GLY A 399 9.03 14.56 -3.08
CA GLY A 399 8.43 14.29 -4.40
C GLY A 399 7.28 13.30 -4.32
N ASP A 400 7.46 12.22 -3.55
CA ASP A 400 6.43 11.20 -3.30
C ASP A 400 5.21 11.78 -2.56
N TRP A 401 5.46 12.58 -1.53
CA TRP A 401 4.38 13.25 -0.79
C TRP A 401 3.63 14.24 -1.67
N ILE A 402 4.30 15.03 -2.52
CA ILE A 402 3.64 15.93 -3.48
C ILE A 402 2.75 15.13 -4.44
N MET A 403 3.23 13.98 -4.96
CA MET A 403 2.40 13.12 -5.81
C MET A 403 1.17 12.61 -5.05
N SER A 404 1.23 12.36 -3.74
CA SER A 404 0.05 11.92 -2.98
C SER A 404 -1.11 12.92 -2.99
N TRP A 405 -0.87 14.22 -3.24
CA TRP A 405 -1.94 15.20 -3.35
C TRP A 405 -2.78 15.01 -4.61
N THR A 406 -2.27 14.36 -5.65
CA THR A 406 -2.96 14.21 -6.93
C THR A 406 -4.11 13.20 -6.87
N THR A 407 -4.14 12.36 -5.84
CA THR A 407 -5.30 11.51 -5.56
C THR A 407 -6.38 12.27 -4.80
N CYS A 408 -6.01 13.25 -3.97
CA CYS A 408 -6.93 13.99 -3.11
C CYS A 408 -7.52 15.24 -3.79
N LEU A 409 -6.71 16.04 -4.48
CA LEU A 409 -7.17 17.28 -5.13
C LEU A 409 -8.37 17.08 -6.08
N PRO A 410 -8.47 15.97 -6.84
CA PRO A 410 -9.64 15.69 -7.66
C PRO A 410 -10.94 15.46 -6.89
N THR A 411 -10.93 15.31 -5.56
CA THR A 411 -12.16 15.20 -4.76
C THR A 411 -12.71 16.57 -4.34
N GLY A 412 -11.99 17.66 -4.65
CA GLY A 412 -12.40 19.04 -4.37
C GLY A 412 -12.46 19.36 -2.87
N ILE A 413 -13.30 20.33 -2.50
CA ILE A 413 -13.72 20.56 -1.11
C ILE A 413 -14.73 19.46 -0.79
N ALA A 414 -14.22 18.29 -0.39
CA ALA A 414 -15.02 17.08 -0.32
C ALA A 414 -16.16 17.18 0.71
N GLY A 415 -17.30 16.58 0.38
CA GLY A 415 -18.45 16.42 1.27
C GLY A 415 -19.78 16.58 0.53
N TYR A 416 -20.73 15.68 0.83
CA TYR A 416 -22.05 15.65 0.21
C TYR A 416 -23.09 14.98 1.12
N ALA A 417 -24.36 15.24 0.83
CA ALA A 417 -25.52 14.49 1.35
C ALA A 417 -26.27 13.83 0.19
N MET A 418 -26.89 12.68 0.44
CA MET A 418 -27.78 12.03 -0.53
C MET A 418 -29.17 12.65 -0.42
N VAL A 419 -29.62 13.28 -1.51
CA VAL A 419 -30.91 13.99 -1.55
C VAL A 419 -31.77 13.43 -2.65
N GLU A 420 -33.01 13.07 -2.33
CA GLU A 420 -34.03 12.72 -3.30
C GLU A 420 -34.49 13.99 -4.04
N ARG A 421 -34.36 14.00 -5.36
CA ARG A 421 -34.90 15.05 -6.22
C ARG A 421 -35.85 14.44 -7.23
N LEU A 422 -37.00 15.09 -7.42
CA LEU A 422 -37.87 14.80 -8.56
C LEU A 422 -37.22 15.33 -9.83
N ASN A 423 -37.10 14.46 -10.84
CA ASN A 423 -36.76 14.86 -12.19
C ASN A 423 -37.95 15.63 -12.79
N PRO A 424 -37.80 16.93 -13.11
CA PRO A 424 -38.91 17.76 -13.56
C PRO A 424 -39.44 17.37 -14.95
N LEU A 425 -38.67 16.59 -15.72
CA LEU A 425 -39.04 16.17 -17.08
C LEU A 425 -39.77 14.82 -17.10
N THR A 426 -39.38 13.89 -16.24
CA THR A 426 -39.93 12.52 -16.20
C THR A 426 -40.85 12.27 -15.02
N GLY A 427 -40.86 13.15 -14.01
CA GLY A 427 -41.60 12.98 -12.76
C GLY A 427 -41.04 11.88 -11.85
N THR A 428 -39.89 11.30 -12.18
CA THR A 428 -39.28 10.22 -11.39
C THR A 428 -38.39 10.78 -10.28
N SER A 429 -38.50 10.23 -9.07
CA SER A 429 -37.56 10.50 -7.99
C SER A 429 -36.20 9.88 -8.27
N GLU A 430 -35.14 10.67 -8.15
CA GLU A 430 -33.75 10.23 -8.25
C GLU A 430 -32.97 10.69 -7.01
N VAL A 431 -32.27 9.77 -6.35
CA VAL A 431 -31.37 10.12 -5.25
C VAL A 431 -30.02 10.53 -5.85
N ARG A 432 -29.55 11.73 -5.52
CA ARG A 432 -28.24 12.23 -5.99
C ARG A 432 -27.42 12.82 -4.86
N ALA A 433 -26.11 12.65 -4.96
CA ALA A 433 -25.16 13.30 -4.07
C ALA A 433 -25.11 14.81 -4.37
N VAL A 434 -25.42 15.62 -3.36
CA VAL A 434 -25.40 17.08 -3.45
C VAL A 434 -24.52 17.63 -2.33
N GLN A 435 -23.63 18.55 -2.67
CA GLN A 435 -22.88 19.28 -1.65
C GLN A 435 -23.81 20.30 -0.98
N THR A 436 -23.97 20.17 0.32
CA THR A 436 -24.70 21.11 1.19
C THR A 436 -23.72 22.03 1.91
N GLU A 437 -24.19 23.16 2.41
CA GLU A 437 -23.35 24.05 3.23
C GLU A 437 -22.80 23.34 4.47
N GLU A 438 -23.62 22.50 5.10
CA GLU A 438 -23.24 21.74 6.29
C GLU A 438 -22.22 20.62 6.00
N SER A 439 -22.31 19.95 4.84
CA SER A 439 -21.39 18.86 4.48
C SER A 439 -20.09 19.33 3.85
N ARG A 440 -20.06 20.56 3.30
CA ARG A 440 -18.90 21.10 2.57
C ARG A 440 -17.64 21.10 3.42
N GLY A 441 -16.62 20.41 2.93
CA GLY A 441 -15.30 20.32 3.56
C GLY A 441 -15.15 19.14 4.52
N TRP A 442 -16.24 18.60 5.07
CA TRP A 442 -16.17 17.46 6.00
C TRP A 442 -15.80 16.15 5.32
N GLY A 443 -16.08 15.99 4.03
CA GLY A 443 -15.60 14.86 3.24
C GLY A 443 -14.07 14.80 3.10
N MET A 444 -13.35 15.89 3.42
CA MET A 444 -11.89 15.90 3.43
C MET A 444 -11.32 14.98 4.52
N VAL A 445 -12.07 14.73 5.61
CA VAL A 445 -11.67 13.77 6.65
C VAL A 445 -11.40 12.38 6.05
N PHE A 446 -12.12 12.00 5.00
CA PHE A 446 -11.95 10.72 4.31
C PHE A 446 -10.98 10.83 3.15
N THR A 447 -11.22 11.80 2.25
CA THR A 447 -10.48 11.89 0.98
C THR A 447 -9.09 12.50 1.13
N TYR A 448 -8.81 13.27 2.18
CA TYR A 448 -7.49 13.83 2.48
C TYR A 448 -6.82 13.10 3.67
N PHE A 449 -7.46 12.09 4.26
CA PHE A 449 -6.78 11.21 5.21
C PHE A 449 -5.49 10.64 4.63
N TYR A 450 -5.51 10.29 3.34
CA TYR A 450 -4.37 9.71 2.64
C TYR A 450 -3.12 10.58 2.72
N ILE A 451 -3.20 11.90 2.49
CA ILE A 451 -2.02 12.79 2.54
C ILE A 451 -1.43 12.89 3.95
N VAL A 452 -2.28 12.84 4.99
CA VAL A 452 -1.86 12.90 6.39
C VAL A 452 -1.20 11.59 6.78
N TYR A 453 -1.87 10.47 6.50
CA TYR A 453 -1.35 9.13 6.71
C TYR A 453 -0.01 8.94 6.00
N PHE A 454 0.07 9.28 4.72
CA PHE A 454 1.27 9.10 3.91
C PHE A 454 2.41 10.00 4.40
N GLY A 455 2.12 11.23 4.83
CA GLY A 455 3.10 12.09 5.50
C GLY A 455 3.67 11.46 6.77
N ILE A 456 2.82 10.90 7.64
CA ILE A 456 3.25 10.17 8.85
C ILE A 456 4.09 8.95 8.49
N LEU A 457 3.67 8.17 7.49
CA LEU A 457 4.41 7.01 6.97
C LEU A 457 5.80 7.41 6.49
N LEU A 458 5.93 8.47 5.70
CA LEU A 458 7.21 8.95 5.17
C LEU A 458 8.14 9.45 6.28
N VAL A 459 7.62 10.15 7.29
CA VAL A 459 8.39 10.56 8.48
C VAL A 459 8.85 9.35 9.27
N HIS A 460 7.99 8.36 9.49
CA HIS A 460 8.37 7.13 10.17
C HIS A 460 9.44 6.36 9.39
N ARG A 461 9.27 6.24 8.07
CA ARG A 461 10.21 5.57 7.17
C ARG A 461 11.57 6.27 7.15
N GLU A 462 11.59 7.60 7.05
CA GLU A 462 12.81 8.41 7.13
C GLU A 462 13.56 8.15 8.43
N ARG A 463 12.88 8.13 9.58
CA ARG A 463 13.52 7.86 10.88
C ARG A 463 14.16 6.47 10.94
N ARG A 464 13.53 5.45 10.35
CA ARG A 464 14.08 4.09 10.27
C ARG A 464 15.29 4.03 9.33
N ASP A 465 15.22 4.72 8.20
CA ASP A 465 16.35 4.84 7.26
C ASP A 465 17.53 5.58 7.91
N GLU A 466 17.29 6.66 8.64
CA GLU A 466 18.31 7.39 9.42
C GLU A 466 18.99 6.51 10.47
N GLU A 467 18.22 5.73 11.21
CA GLU A 467 18.76 4.78 12.19
C GLU A 467 19.62 3.71 11.50
N LYS A 468 19.13 3.14 10.40
CA LYS A 468 19.87 2.17 9.59
C LYS A 468 21.17 2.76 9.06
N CYS A 469 21.14 3.98 8.53
CA CYS A 469 22.33 4.66 8.01
C CYS A 469 23.31 5.04 9.12
N ARG A 470 22.83 5.46 10.29
CA ARG A 470 23.66 5.72 11.47
C ARG A 470 24.37 4.47 11.96
N ASN A 471 23.66 3.35 12.07
CA ASN A 471 24.24 2.07 12.47
C ASN A 471 25.23 1.55 11.41
N LYS A 472 24.96 1.82 10.13
CA LYS A 472 25.80 1.36 9.03
C LYS A 472 27.08 2.20 8.84
N TYR A 473 27.00 3.52 8.97
CA TYR A 473 28.06 4.46 8.58
C TYR A 473 28.68 5.24 9.77
N GLY A 474 28.09 5.19 10.97
CA GLY A 474 28.67 5.76 12.18
C GLY A 474 29.06 7.24 12.04
N ALA A 475 30.34 7.54 12.29
CA ALA A 475 30.87 8.90 12.24
C ALA A 475 30.72 9.57 10.85
N ASP A 476 30.78 8.79 9.76
CA ASP A 476 30.57 9.34 8.41
C ASP A 476 29.12 9.82 8.23
N TRP A 477 28.16 9.15 8.85
CA TRP A 477 26.76 9.60 8.87
C TRP A 477 26.60 10.89 9.67
N ALA A 478 27.23 10.98 10.84
CA ALA A 478 27.21 12.20 11.64
C ALA A 478 27.78 13.41 10.86
N LYS A 479 28.87 13.20 10.11
CA LYS A 479 29.42 14.22 9.21
C LYS A 479 28.45 14.58 8.08
N TYR A 480 27.75 13.58 7.54
CA TYR A 480 26.74 13.79 6.49
C TYR A 480 25.56 14.63 6.98
N THR A 481 25.00 14.32 8.15
CA THR A 481 23.84 15.03 8.72
C THR A 481 24.19 16.46 9.17
N LEU A 482 25.45 16.73 9.51
CA LEU A 482 25.92 18.11 9.75
C LEU A 482 25.95 18.96 8.47
N LYS A 483 26.26 18.35 7.32
CA LYS A 483 26.27 19.03 6.01
C LYS A 483 24.86 19.21 5.45
N VAL A 484 24.07 18.14 5.44
CA VAL A 484 22.71 18.14 4.91
C VAL A 484 21.76 18.04 6.08
N LYS A 485 21.29 19.20 6.58
CA LYS A 485 20.53 19.28 7.84
C LYS A 485 19.07 18.82 7.71
N SER A 486 18.41 19.20 6.61
CA SER A 486 17.01 18.85 6.35
C SER A 486 16.85 17.37 6.01
N ARG A 487 15.78 16.78 6.54
CA ARG A 487 15.41 15.39 6.35
C ARG A 487 14.60 15.21 5.09
N ILE A 488 13.44 15.88 4.99
CA ILE A 488 12.50 15.73 3.87
C ILE A 488 12.23 17.09 3.22
N ILE A 489 11.91 18.11 4.03
CA ILE A 489 11.48 19.42 3.53
C ILE A 489 12.62 20.43 3.78
N PRO A 490 13.30 20.90 2.73
CA PRO A 490 14.40 21.86 2.88
C PRO A 490 14.00 23.07 3.72
N GLY A 491 14.78 23.37 4.76
CA GLY A 491 14.54 24.50 5.65
C GLY A 491 13.43 24.33 6.70
N ILE A 492 12.66 23.24 6.68
CA ILE A 492 11.53 23.01 7.61
C ILE A 492 11.76 21.76 8.49
N TYR A 493 12.01 20.60 7.88
CA TYR A 493 12.21 19.30 8.55
C TYR A 493 13.34 18.52 7.88
#